data_AF-A0A829Q0M7-F1
#
_entry.id   AF-A0A829Q0M7-F1
#
_cell.length_a   1.000
_cell.length_b   1.000
_cell.length_c   1.000
_cell.angle_alpha   90.00
_cell.angle_beta   90.00
_cell.angle_gamma   90.00
#
_symmetry.space_group_name_H-M   'P 1'
#
loop_
_entity.id
_entity.type
_entity.pdbx_description
1 polymer ?
#
loop_
_entity_poly.entity_id
_entity_poly.type
_entity_poly.pdbx_seq_one_letter_code
_entity_poly.pdbx_strand_id
1 'polypeptide(L)' 'MSDTPDPGYTDSGVPTFESVREKIESRSGTAAGSAELDAESAEGRAVEAQFEAKNRAAAQRLAEIRESMRED' A
#
# COMPACT_ATOMS: atom_id res chain seq x y z
N MET A 1 31.78 6.80 30.93
CA MET A 1 30.63 6.76 30.01
C MET A 1 30.99 7.65 28.85
N SER A 2 31.16 7.10 27.66
CA SER A 2 31.49 7.91 26.48
C SER A 2 30.24 8.69 26.10
N ASP A 3 30.27 9.99 26.38
CA ASP A 3 29.32 10.97 25.86
C ASP A 3 29.71 11.24 24.41
N THR A 4 29.42 10.28 23.53
CA THR A 4 29.52 10.50 22.09
C THR A 4 28.19 11.08 21.67
N PRO A 5 28.14 12.35 21.21
CA PRO A 5 26.88 12.95 20.78
C PRO A 5 26.24 12.08 19.71
N ASP A 6 24.93 11.84 19.85
CA ASP A 6 24.15 11.14 18.83
C ASP A 6 24.28 11.95 17.53
N PRO A 7 24.80 11.38 16.43
CA PRO A 7 24.97 12.11 15.18
C PRO A 7 23.65 12.69 14.62
N GLY A 8 22.51 12.19 15.12
CA GLY A 8 21.18 12.69 14.77
C GLY A 8 20.71 13.93 15.55
N TYR A 9 21.37 14.30 16.65
CA TYR A 9 20.94 15.35 17.56
C TYR A 9 22.12 16.25 18.01
N THR A 10 21.84 17.52 18.27
CA THR A 10 22.78 18.43 18.92
C THR A 10 22.94 18.09 20.40
N ASP A 11 23.98 18.61 21.05
CA ASP A 11 24.19 18.44 22.51
C ASP A 11 23.02 18.98 23.36
N SER A 12 22.23 19.91 22.82
CA SER A 12 20.99 20.43 23.42
C SER A 12 19.75 19.55 23.16
N GLY A 13 19.92 18.41 22.49
CA GLY A 13 18.85 17.47 22.15
C GLY A 13 17.99 17.88 20.95
N VAL A 14 18.45 18.83 20.13
CA VAL A 14 17.71 19.29 18.93
C VAL A 14 18.10 18.42 17.73
N PRO A 15 17.15 17.88 16.93
CA PRO A 15 17.50 17.14 15.72
C PRO A 15 18.36 17.99 14.77
N THR A 16 19.40 17.38 14.21
CA THR A 16 20.18 18.02 13.15
C THR A 16 19.37 18.12 11.86
N PHE A 17 19.71 19.08 10.99
CA PHE A 17 19.06 19.17 9.67
C PHE A 17 19.22 17.87 8.87
N GLU A 18 20.40 17.27 8.96
CA GLU A 18 20.73 16.03 8.27
C GLU A 18 19.86 14.86 8.70
N SER A 19 19.65 14.68 10.01
CA SER A 19 18.80 13.59 10.52
C SER A 19 17.33 13.76 10.13
N VAL A 20 16.84 15.00 10.09
CA VAL A 20 15.49 15.31 9.61
C VAL A 20 15.37 15.04 8.11
N ARG A 21 16.36 15.46 7.31
CA ARG A 21 16.38 15.23 5.87
C ARG A 21 16.37 13.73 5.55
N GLU A 22 17.28 12.97 6.12
CA GLU A 22 17.36 11.51 5.93
C GLU A 22 16.03 10.83 6.33
N LYS A 23 15.43 11.25 7.44
CA LYS A 23 14.14 10.71 7.89
C LYS A 23 13.00 11.02 6.92
N ILE A 24 12.98 12.20 6.32
CA ILE A 24 11.99 12.59 5.30
C ILE A 24 12.20 11.75 4.04
N GLU A 25 13.43 11.64 3.56
CA GLU A 25 13.77 10.89 2.35
C GLU A 25 13.44 9.40 2.51
N SER A 26 13.80 8.79 3.65
CA SER A 26 13.45 7.40 3.97
C SER A 26 11.94 7.16 4.00
N ARG A 27 11.16 8.07 4.62
CA ARG A 27 9.70 7.99 4.63
C ARG A 27 9.10 8.17 3.25
N SER A 28 9.62 9.12 2.47
CA SER A 28 9.17 9.36 1.10
C SER A 28 9.45 8.16 0.20
N GLY A 29 10.65 7.56 0.31
CA GLY A 29 11.01 6.36 -0.45
C GLY A 29 10.14 5.15 -0.07
N THR A 30 9.86 4.97 1.22
CA THR A 30 8.95 3.90 1.69
C THR A 30 7.53 4.11 1.17
N ALA A 31 7.00 5.34 1.26
CA ALA A 31 5.66 5.66 0.80
C ALA A 31 5.49 5.48 -0.71
N ALA A 32 6.55 5.69 -1.50
CA ALA A 32 6.50 5.48 -2.94
C ALA A 32 6.23 4.02 -3.32
N GLY A 33 6.73 3.05 -2.53
CA GLY A 33 6.57 1.61 -2.81
C GLY A 33 5.54 0.89 -1.93
N SER A 34 4.95 1.56 -0.92
CA SER A 34 4.09 0.88 0.06
C SER A 34 2.82 0.31 -0.58
N ALA A 35 2.22 1.00 -1.54
CA ALA A 35 1.01 0.55 -2.21
C ALA A 35 1.21 -0.75 -3.00
N GLU A 36 2.37 -0.94 -3.63
CA GLU A 36 2.72 -2.16 -4.35
C GLU A 36 2.90 -3.33 -3.38
N LEU A 37 3.61 -3.11 -2.27
CA LEU A 37 3.78 -4.11 -1.22
C LEU A 37 2.44 -4.50 -0.56
N ASP A 38 1.57 -3.52 -0.31
CA ASP A 38 0.24 -3.75 0.24
C ASP A 38 -0.63 -4.55 -0.74
N ALA A 39 -0.55 -4.27 -2.05
CA ALA A 39 -1.25 -5.03 -3.08
C ALA A 39 -0.75 -6.48 -3.19
N GLU A 40 0.56 -6.69 -3.07
CA GLU A 40 1.19 -8.02 -3.09
C GLU A 40 1.10 -8.78 -1.76
N SER A 41 0.57 -8.16 -0.71
CA SER A 41 0.32 -8.83 0.57
C SER A 41 -0.71 -9.95 0.45
N ALA A 42 -0.81 -10.80 1.48
CA ALA A 42 -1.82 -11.86 1.50
C ALA A 42 -3.24 -11.28 1.53
N GLU A 43 -3.42 -10.19 2.27
CA GLU A 43 -4.64 -9.42 2.40
C GLU A 43 -5.01 -8.74 1.08
N GLY A 44 -4.04 -8.09 0.43
CA GLY A 44 -4.20 -7.44 -0.88
C GLY A 44 -4.69 -8.43 -1.94
N ARG A 45 -4.01 -9.59 -2.05
CA ARG A 45 -4.44 -10.68 -2.94
C ARG A 45 -5.83 -11.22 -2.61
N ALA A 46 -6.19 -11.31 -1.33
CA ALA A 46 -7.51 -11.79 -0.91
C ALA A 46 -8.63 -10.82 -1.33
N VAL A 47 -8.41 -9.51 -1.18
CA VAL A 47 -9.36 -8.48 -1.62
C VAL A 47 -9.53 -8.52 -3.14
N GLU A 48 -8.43 -8.62 -3.89
CA GLU A 48 -8.48 -8.73 -5.36
C GLU A 48 -9.27 -9.98 -5.80
N ALA A 49 -8.99 -11.14 -5.19
CA ALA A 49 -9.71 -12.37 -5.50
C ALA A 49 -11.22 -12.27 -5.24
N GLN A 50 -11.64 -11.58 -4.17
CA GLN A 50 -13.05 -11.33 -3.89
C GLN A 50 -13.69 -10.41 -4.93
N PHE A 51 -12.97 -9.36 -5.35
CA PHE A 51 -13.42 -8.44 -6.39
C PHE A 51 -13.60 -9.17 -7.73
N GLU A 52 -12.62 -9.97 -8.14
CA GLU A 52 -12.72 -10.81 -9.34
C GLU A 52 -13.91 -11.78 -9.26
N ALA A 53 -14.10 -12.46 -8.13
CA ALA A 53 -15.21 -13.39 -7.95
C ALA A 53 -16.56 -12.70 -8.12
N LYS A 54 -16.73 -11.50 -7.54
CA LYS A 54 -17.92 -10.68 -7.71
C LYS A 54 -18.12 -10.27 -9.18
N ASN A 55 -17.07 -9.86 -9.87
CA ASN A 55 -17.14 -9.47 -11.28
C ASN A 55 -17.52 -10.66 -12.18
N ARG A 56 -16.95 -11.84 -11.93
CA ARG A 56 -17.31 -13.08 -12.64
C ARG A 56 -18.78 -13.43 -12.43
N ALA A 57 -19.26 -13.39 -11.18
CA ALA A 57 -20.66 -13.65 -10.87
C ALA A 57 -21.61 -12.64 -11.55
N ALA A 58 -21.26 -11.35 -11.53
CA ALA A 58 -22.04 -10.32 -12.22
C ALA A 58 -22.07 -10.54 -13.74
N ALA A 59 -20.92 -10.89 -14.34
CA ALA A 59 -20.83 -11.16 -15.77
C ALA A 59 -21.66 -12.38 -16.18
N GLN A 60 -21.62 -13.47 -15.40
CA GLN A 60 -22.46 -14.65 -15.61
C GLN A 60 -23.94 -14.29 -15.54
N ARG A 61 -24.35 -13.54 -14.51
CA ARG A 61 -25.74 -13.11 -14.38
C ARG A 61 -26.23 -12.24 -15.54
N LEU A 62 -25.38 -11.34 -16.03
CA LEU A 62 -25.69 -10.54 -17.21
C LEU A 62 -25.79 -11.39 -18.49
N ALA A 63 -24.98 -12.45 -18.61
CA ALA A 63 -25.09 -13.38 -19.73
C ALA A 63 -26.42 -14.15 -19.70
N GLU A 64 -26.82 -14.66 -18.53
CA GLU A 64 -28.12 -15.32 -18.34
C GLU A 64 -29.29 -14.41 -18.73
N ILE A 65 -29.29 -13.15 -18.30
CA ILE A 65 -30.35 -12.18 -18.65
C ILE A 65 -30.40 -11.93 -20.16
N ARG A 66 -29.25 -11.81 -20.82
CA ARG A 66 -29.22 -11.61 -22.27
C ARG A 66 -29.73 -12.82 -23.03
N GLU A 67 -29.48 -14.02 -22.52
CA GLU A 67 -29.98 -15.24 -23.13
C GLU A 67 -31.49 -15.36 -22.99
N SER A 68 -32.04 -15.12 -21.79
CA SER A 68 -33.49 -15.15 -21.58
C SER A 68 -34.23 -14.16 -22.47
N MET A 69 -33.64 -12.98 -22.73
CA MET A 69 -34.23 -11.97 -23.64
C MET A 69 -34.18 -12.34 -25.13
N ARG A 70 -33.41 -13.37 -25.53
CA ARG A 70 -33.36 -13.86 -26.92
C ARG A 70 -34.24 -15.08 -27.15
N GLU A 71 -34.51 -15.82 -26.10
CA GLU A 71 -35.37 -17.01 -26.13
C GLU A 71 -36.87 -16.65 -26.08
N ASP A 72 -37.21 -15.42 -25.68
CA ASP A 72 -38.54 -14.78 -25.77
C ASP A 72 -38.76 -14.10 -27.15
#